data_AF-A5AUU5-F1
#
_entry.id   AF-A5AUU5-F1
#
_cell.length_a   1.000
_cell.length_b   1.000
_cell.length_c   1.000
_cell.angle_alpha   90.00
_cell.angle_beta   90.00
_cell.angle_gamma   90.00
#
_symmetry.space_group_name_H-M   'P 1'
#
loop_
_entity.id
_entity.type
_entity.pdbx_description
1 polymer ?
#
loop_
_entity_poly.entity_id
_entity_poly.type
_entity_poly.pdbx_seq_one_letter_code
_entity_poly.pdbx_strand_id
1 'polypeptide(L)'
;MDVKTTFLNGDLDEDVYMEQPTGFAEVGNEDLVCKLNKSIYGLKQASRQWYLKFDRIITQNGFKENTVDKCIYLRVSGSSYIFLVLYLLGYQWRKKWFSMA
;
A
#
# COMPACT_ATOMS: atom_id res chain seq x y z
N MET A 1 -10.12 10.96 -7.02
CA MET A 1 -9.84 9.85 -7.94
C MET A 1 -9.90 8.57 -7.12
N ASP A 2 -10.76 7.61 -7.48
CA ASP A 2 -10.86 6.31 -6.81
C ASP A 2 -10.05 5.30 -7.64
N VAL A 3 -8.99 4.73 -7.06
CA VAL A 3 -8.10 3.80 -7.75
C VAL A 3 -8.24 2.43 -7.10
N LYS A 4 -9.07 1.58 -7.70
CA LYS A 4 -9.47 0.30 -7.12
C LYS A 4 -8.44 -0.84 -7.28
N THR A 5 -7.44 -0.67 -8.15
CA THR A 5 -6.54 -1.76 -8.58
C THR A 5 -5.07 -1.53 -8.23
N THR A 6 -4.73 -0.50 -7.46
CA THR A 6 -3.34 -0.10 -7.20
C THR A 6 -2.52 -1.10 -6.40
N PHE A 7 -3.17 -2.03 -5.69
CA PHE A 7 -2.48 -2.99 -4.82
C PHE A 7 -2.20 -4.35 -5.46
N LEU A 8 -2.76 -4.65 -6.65
CA LEU A 8 -2.75 -6.00 -7.23
C LEU A 8 -1.49 -6.36 -8.02
N ASN A 9 -0.60 -5.40 -8.28
CA ASN A 9 0.55 -5.61 -9.17
C ASN A 9 1.73 -4.70 -8.78
N GLY A 10 1.81 -4.31 -7.50
CA GLY A 10 2.97 -3.59 -6.99
C GLY A 10 4.16 -4.51 -6.89
N ASP A 11 5.34 -3.99 -7.22
CA ASP A 11 6.59 -4.66 -6.96
C ASP A 11 6.80 -4.82 -5.45
N LEU A 12 7.41 -5.94 -5.05
CA LEU A 12 7.78 -6.22 -3.67
C LEU A 12 9.27 -5.95 -3.50
N ASP A 13 9.61 -4.95 -2.68
CA ASP A 13 11.00 -4.66 -2.31
C ASP A 13 11.54 -5.64 -1.26
N GLU A 14 10.66 -6.37 -0.57
CA GLU A 14 10.99 -7.32 0.48
C GLU A 14 10.51 -8.72 0.12
N ASP A 15 11.23 -9.74 0.56
CA ASP A 15 10.85 -11.14 0.38
C ASP A 15 9.66 -11.47 1.29
N VAL A 16 8.47 -11.60 0.69
CA VAL A 16 7.26 -11.99 1.40
C VAL A 16 6.95 -13.46 1.11
N TYR A 17 6.74 -14.22 2.18
CA TYR A 17 6.33 -15.61 2.12
C TYR A 17 4.92 -15.78 2.67
N MET A 18 4.17 -16.73 2.13
CA MET A 18 2.86 -17.13 2.63
C MET A 18 2.79 -18.65 2.72
N GLU A 19 1.92 -19.13 3.59
CA GLU A 19 1.57 -20.56 3.65
C GLU A 19 0.97 -21.01 2.32
N GLN A 20 1.16 -22.29 2.01
CA GLN A 20 0.58 -22.89 0.82
C GLN A 20 -0.95 -22.86 0.89
N PRO A 21 -1.64 -22.48 -0.19
CA PRO A 21 -3.09 -22.53 -0.22
C PRO A 21 -3.61 -23.96 -0.12
N THR A 22 -4.79 -24.13 0.48
CA THR A 22 -5.43 -25.44 0.63
C THR A 22 -5.59 -26.13 -0.72
N GLY A 23 -5.07 -27.35 -0.85
CA GLY A 23 -5.08 -28.13 -2.09
C GLY A 23 -3.84 -27.96 -2.99
N PHE A 24 -2.86 -27.16 -2.58
CA PHE A 24 -1.57 -27.03 -3.26
C PHE A 24 -0.46 -27.88 -2.62
N ALA A 25 -0.55 -28.14 -1.31
CA ALA A 25 0.43 -28.95 -0.60
C ALA A 25 0.36 -30.42 -1.04
N GLU A 26 1.46 -30.93 -1.57
CA GLU A 26 1.65 -32.36 -1.86
C GLU A 26 2.11 -33.10 -0.60
N VAL A 27 1.79 -34.41 -0.51
CA VAL A 27 2.22 -35.26 0.61
C VAL A 27 3.74 -35.25 0.71
N GLY A 28 4.28 -34.80 1.84
CA GLY A 28 5.72 -34.64 2.08
C GLY A 28 6.30 -33.25 1.80
N ASN A 29 5.50 -32.32 1.27
CA ASN A 29 5.86 -30.93 1.00
C ASN A 29 5.04 -29.93 1.84
N GLU A 30 4.46 -30.38 2.95
CA GLU A 30 3.56 -29.59 3.81
C GLU A 30 4.26 -28.39 4.45
N ASP A 31 5.57 -28.50 4.72
CA ASP A 31 6.38 -27.45 5.34
C ASP A 31 6.86 -26.37 4.34
N LEU A 32 6.57 -26.52 3.04
CA LEU A 32 6.96 -25.51 2.06
C LEU A 32 6.10 -24.25 2.20
N VAL A 33 6.70 -23.12 1.85
CA VAL A 33 6.06 -21.81 1.80
C VAL A 33 6.14 -21.23 0.40
N CYS A 34 5.13 -20.46 -0.01
CA CYS A 34 5.11 -19.78 -1.29
C CYS A 34 5.79 -18.41 -1.15
N LYS A 35 6.79 -18.13 -1.99
CA LYS A 35 7.34 -16.78 -2.13
C LYS A 35 6.46 -15.95 -3.07
N LEU A 36 6.01 -14.80 -2.61
CA LEU A 36 5.27 -13.86 -3.44
C LEU A 36 6.24 -13.06 -4.31
N ASN A 37 6.02 -13.09 -5.62
CA ASN A 37 6.77 -12.28 -6.58
C ASN A 37 6.13 -10.91 -6.85
N LYS A 38 4.85 -10.73 -6.48
CA LYS A 38 4.08 -9.49 -6.64
C LYS A 38 3.17 -9.25 -5.45
N SER A 39 2.80 -7.99 -5.21
CA SER A 39 1.86 -7.66 -4.15
C SER A 39 0.45 -8.18 -4.45
N ILE A 40 -0.15 -8.85 -3.48
CA ILE A 40 -1.56 -9.23 -3.42
C ILE A 40 -2.34 -8.29 -2.48
N TYR A 41 -3.67 -8.32 -2.56
CA TYR A 41 -4.54 -7.53 -1.67
C TYR A 41 -4.27 -7.84 -0.19
N GLY A 42 -4.37 -6.81 0.65
CA GLY A 42 -4.27 -6.95 2.11
C GLY A 42 -2.84 -6.94 2.66
N LEU A 43 -1.81 -6.98 1.80
CA LEU A 43 -0.43 -6.80 2.24
C LEU A 43 -0.20 -5.39 2.78
N LYS A 44 0.23 -5.30 4.04
CA LYS A 44 0.63 -4.04 4.69
C LYS A 44 1.76 -3.33 3.94
N GLN A 45 2.61 -4.07 3.23
CA GLN A 45 3.67 -3.50 2.40
C GLN A 45 3.15 -2.87 1.10
N ALA A 46 2.06 -3.39 0.53
CA ALA A 46 1.48 -2.85 -0.70
C ALA A 46 0.99 -1.41 -0.50
N SER A 47 0.42 -1.09 0.67
CA SER A 47 0.01 0.28 1.00
C SER A 47 1.20 1.22 1.18
N ARG A 48 2.29 0.74 1.78
CA ARG A 48 3.53 1.51 1.90
C ARG A 48 4.16 1.81 0.54
N GLN A 49 4.30 0.80 -0.32
CA GLN A 49 4.89 0.96 -1.65
C GLN A 49 4.07 1.89 -2.54
N TRP A 50 2.75 1.77 -2.47
CA TRP A 50 1.86 2.69 -3.15
C TRP A 50 2.04 4.13 -2.67
N TYR A 51 2.12 4.34 -1.35
CA TYR A 51 2.35 5.68 -0.79
C TYR A 51 3.69 6.26 -1.22
N LEU A 52 4.78 5.49 -1.21
CA LEU A 52 6.10 5.95 -1.67
C LEU A 52 6.08 6.37 -3.15
N LYS A 53 5.41 5.57 -3.99
CA LYS A 53 5.25 5.90 -5.41
C LYS A 53 4.39 7.15 -5.61
N PHE A 54 3.32 7.28 -4.83
CA PHE A 54 2.44 8.45 -4.84
C PHE A 54 3.20 9.72 -4.42
N ASP A 55 3.88 9.69 -3.29
CA ASP A 55 4.69 10.81 -2.77
C ASP A 55 5.72 11.27 -3.81
N ARG A 56 6.46 10.33 -4.40
CA ARG A 56 7.44 10.65 -5.45
C ARG A 56 6.80 11.38 -6.64
N ILE A 57 5.67 10.89 -7.14
CA ILE A 57 4.98 11.48 -8.28
C ILE A 57 4.42 12.87 -7.92
N ILE A 58 3.82 13.02 -6.75
CA ILE A 58 3.22 14.27 -6.30
C ILE A 58 4.29 15.34 -6.07
N THR A 59 5.39 14.98 -5.39
CA THR A 59 6.53 15.87 -5.17
C THR A 59 7.20 16.29 -6.48
N GLN A 60 7.36 15.38 -7.45
CA GLN A 60 7.84 15.72 -8.80
C GLN A 60 6.92 16.69 -9.54
N ASN A 61 5.61 16.68 -9.26
CA ASN A 61 4.64 17.60 -9.83
C ASN A 61 4.58 18.97 -9.11
N GLY A 62 5.54 19.26 -8.23
CA GLY A 62 5.68 20.56 -7.57
C GLY A 62 4.77 20.75 -6.34
N PHE A 63 4.22 19.67 -5.81
CA PHE A 63 3.57 19.69 -4.50
C PHE A 63 4.62 19.52 -3.40
N LYS A 64 4.36 20.13 -2.25
CA LYS A 64 5.18 20.01 -1.04
C LYS A 64 4.37 19.34 0.06
N GLU A 65 4.92 18.27 0.64
CA GLU A 65 4.34 17.60 1.80
C GLU A 65 4.28 18.55 3.01
N ASN A 66 3.19 18.50 3.77
CA ASN A 66 3.06 19.21 5.03
C ASN A 66 3.92 18.54 6.12
N THR A 67 4.58 19.34 6.95
CA THR A 67 5.50 18.85 7.99
C THR A 67 4.78 18.21 9.19
N VAL A 68 3.51 18.57 9.40
CA VAL A 68 2.70 18.05 10.52
C VAL A 68 1.89 16.83 10.10
N ASP A 69 1.25 16.88 8.92
CA ASP A 69 0.41 15.82 8.38
C ASP A 69 0.90 15.36 7.01
N LYS A 70 1.56 14.19 6.98
CA LYS A 70 2.09 13.54 5.76
C LYS A 70 1.04 13.16 4.70
N CYS A 71 -0.23 13.29 5.06
CA CYS A 71 -1.35 13.06 4.16
C CYS A 71 -1.78 14.33 3.41
N ILE A 72 -1.18 15.49 3.70
CA ILE A 72 -1.56 16.77 3.09
C ILE A 72 -0.40 17.30 2.26
N TYR A 73 -0.71 17.67 1.03
CA TYR A 73 0.23 18.25 0.09
C TYR A 73 -0.29 19.61 -0.37
N LEU A 74 0.62 20.57 -0.46
CA LEU A 74 0.33 21.94 -0.90
C LEU A 74 1.12 22.24 -2.17
N ARG A 75 0.44 22.80 -3.17
CA ARG A 75 1.09 23.45 -4.31
C ARG A 75 0.63 24.90 -4.39
N VAL A 76 1.60 25.81 -4.49
CA VAL A 76 1.37 27.24 -4.67
C VAL A 76 1.71 27.60 -6.11
N SER A 77 0.78 28.27 -6.79
CA SER A 77 0.97 28.75 -8.16
C SER A 77 0.51 30.21 -8.23
N GLY A 78 1.44 31.14 -8.01
CA GLY A 78 1.12 32.57 -7.90
C GLY A 78 0.23 32.84 -6.69
N SER A 79 -0.97 33.39 -6.93
CA SER A 79 -1.98 33.65 -5.90
C SER A 79 -2.89 32.45 -5.58
N SER A 80 -2.74 31.33 -6.31
CA SER A 80 -3.60 30.16 -6.17
C SER A 80 -2.95 29.09 -5.29
N TYR A 81 -3.74 28.50 -4.41
CA TYR A 81 -3.35 27.41 -3.51
C TYR A 81 -4.13 26.15 -3.87
N ILE A 82 -3.42 25.05 -4.07
CA ILE A 82 -4.01 23.73 -4.31
C ILE A 82 -3.63 22.83 -3.16
N PHE A 83 -4.64 22.36 -2.43
CA PHE A 83 -4.49 21.35 -1.39
C PHE A 83 -4.87 19.98 -1.94
N LEU A 84 -3.99 19.01 -1.72
CA LEU A 84 -4.24 17.62 -2.02
C LEU A 84 -4.20 16.82 -0.72
N VAL A 85 -5.32 16.20 -0.36
CA VAL A 85 -5.43 15.38 0.85
C VAL A 85 -5.54 13.92 0.45
N LEU A 86 -4.58 13.13 0.91
CA LEU A 86 -4.59 11.70 0.75
C LEU A 86 -5.41 11.07 1.87
N TYR A 87 -6.62 10.61 1.54
CA TYR A 87 -7.47 9.88 2.46
C TYR A 87 -7.38 8.38 2.20
N LEU A 88 -6.80 7.65 3.16
CA LEU A 88 -6.83 6.19 3.16
C LEU A 88 -8.05 5.74 3.95
N LEU A 89 -8.94 4.95 3.34
CA LEU A 89 -9.99 4.19 4.03
C LEU A 89 -9.36 3.05 4.86
N GLY A 90 -8.50 3.42 5.81
CA GLY A 90 -7.65 2.54 6.59
C GLY A 90 -8.17 2.25 8.01
N TYR A 91 -9.05 3.09 8.54
CA TYR A 91 -9.52 2.97 9.94
C TYR A 91 -10.37 1.73 10.22
N GLN A 92 -10.83 1.01 9.19
CA GLN A 92 -11.50 -0.28 9.37
C GLN A 92 -10.54 -1.49 9.44
N TRP A 93 -9.27 -1.33 9.07
CA TRP A 93 -8.33 -2.45 9.01
C TRP A 93 -7.67 -2.78 10.35
N ARG A 94 -7.48 -1.80 11.23
CA ARG A 94 -6.91 -2.06 12.58
C ARG A 94 -7.86 -2.77 13.54
N LYS A 95 -9.19 -2.61 13.39
CA LYS A 95 -10.17 -3.24 14.29
C LYS A 95 -10.64 -4.63 13.85
N LYS A 96 -10.51 -4.97 12.56
CA LYS A 96 -10.92 -6.30 12.07
C LYS A 96 -9.88 -7.40 12.34
N TRP A 97 -8.60 -7.05 12.40
CA TRP A 97 -7.53 -8.02 12.69
C TRP A 97 -7.46 -8.46 14.16
N PHE A 98 -7.98 -7.66 15.10
CA PHE A 98 -8.00 -8.03 16.52
C PHE A 98 -9.24 -8.84 16.95
N SER A 99 -10.13 -9.17 16.01
CA SER A 99 -11.37 -9.91 16.30
C SER A 99 -11.44 -11.28 15.62
N MET A 100 -10.39 -11.71 14.92
CA MET A 100 -10.31 -13.01 14.23
C MET A 100 -8.98 -13.74 14.51
N ALA A 101 -8.39 -13.48 15.67
CA ALA A 101 -7.35 -14.32 16.26
C ALA A 101 -7.90 -14.95 17.54
#